data_AF-A0A6N6SR47-F1
#
_entry.id   AF-A0A6N6SR47-F1
#
_cell.length_a   1.000
_cell.length_b   1.000
_cell.length_c   1.000
_cell.angle_alpha   90.00
_cell.angle_beta   90.00
_cell.angle_gamma   90.00
#
_symmetry.space_group_name_H-M   'P 1'
#
loop_
_entity.id
_entity.type
_entity.pdbx_description
1 polymer ?
#
loop_
_entity_poly.entity_id
_entity_poly.type
_entity_poly.pdbx_seq_one_letter_code
_entity_poly.pdbx_strand_id
1 'polypeptide(L)'
;MRPLVKGVAAVLLAAPLTVLAQHAQARIVCQDQFQIIRGEALPTPYCADHYLAKVARSYGMRISAGDVRNPSTKRRICEFIGNDTRIYSICSGWRPEGGGDSRR
;
A
#
# COMPACT_ATOMS: atom_id res chain seq x y z
N MET A 1 62.45 45.06 -20.71
CA MET A 1 61.79 45.08 -19.39
C MET A 1 60.31 45.33 -19.60
N ARG A 2 59.43 44.36 -19.31
CA ARG A 2 57.96 44.50 -19.42
C ARG A 2 57.35 44.00 -18.09
N PRO A 3 56.51 44.78 -17.39
CA PRO A 3 55.93 44.33 -16.14
C PRO A 3 54.74 43.40 -16.40
N LEU A 4 54.76 42.25 -15.71
CA LEU A 4 53.71 41.25 -15.70
C LEU A 4 52.59 41.73 -14.75
N VAL A 5 51.53 42.32 -15.29
CA VAL A 5 50.34 42.66 -14.50
C VAL A 5 49.48 41.40 -14.38
N LYS A 6 49.52 40.76 -13.20
CA LYS A 6 48.71 39.58 -12.86
C LYS A 6 47.26 40.00 -12.69
N GLY A 7 46.42 39.73 -13.69
CA GLY A 7 44.97 39.80 -13.56
C GLY A 7 44.48 38.73 -12.59
N VAL A 8 43.90 39.15 -11.47
CA VAL A 8 43.26 38.26 -10.49
C VAL A 8 41.99 37.69 -11.13
N ALA A 9 42.03 36.40 -11.47
CA ALA A 9 40.85 35.67 -11.91
C ALA A 9 39.93 35.44 -10.70
N ALA A 10 38.82 36.20 -10.63
CA ALA A 10 37.75 35.94 -9.68
C ALA A 10 36.96 34.70 -10.14
N VAL A 11 37.39 33.53 -9.66
CA VAL A 11 36.63 32.28 -9.82
C VAL A 11 35.52 32.27 -8.77
N LEU A 12 34.31 32.66 -9.18
CA LEU A 12 33.08 32.43 -8.41
C LEU A 12 32.84 30.92 -8.34
N LEU A 13 33.26 30.28 -7.24
CA LEU A 13 32.88 28.91 -6.93
C LEU A 13 31.38 28.84 -6.67
N ALA A 14 30.61 28.43 -7.67
CA ALA A 14 29.23 28.00 -7.50
C ALA A 14 29.22 26.68 -6.72
N ALA A 15 28.91 26.74 -5.42
CA ALA A 15 28.72 25.56 -4.60
C ALA A 15 27.45 24.81 -5.05
N PRO A 16 27.53 23.50 -5.39
CA PRO A 16 26.33 22.74 -5.71
C PRO A 16 25.51 22.54 -4.43
N LEU A 17 24.30 23.11 -4.40
CA LEU A 17 23.27 22.81 -3.41
C LEU A 17 22.85 21.34 -3.58
N THR A 18 23.49 20.44 -2.83
CA THR A 18 23.07 19.05 -2.72
C THR A 18 21.78 18.98 -1.90
N VAL A 19 20.63 19.02 -2.58
CA VAL A 19 19.33 18.73 -1.96
C VAL A 19 19.34 17.25 -1.57
N LEU A 20 19.54 16.95 -0.29
CA LEU A 20 19.27 15.62 0.25
C LEU A 20 17.76 15.38 0.18
N ALA A 21 17.31 14.62 -0.83
CA ALA A 21 15.95 14.12 -0.91
C ALA A 21 15.72 13.14 0.25
N GLN A 22 15.18 13.63 1.37
CA GLN A 22 14.69 12.79 2.46
C GLN A 22 13.48 12.00 1.93
N HIS A 23 13.70 10.73 1.60
CA HIS A 23 12.62 9.83 1.22
C HIS A 23 11.76 9.58 2.45
N ALA A 24 10.63 10.29 2.55
CA ALA A 24 9.62 9.99 3.54
C ALA A 24 9.15 8.54 3.31
N GLN A 25 9.48 7.65 4.24
CA GLN A 25 8.96 6.28 4.26
C GLN A 25 7.46 6.37 4.55
N ALA A 26 6.66 6.47 3.49
CA ALA A 26 5.21 6.54 3.61
C ALA A 26 4.69 5.21 4.15
N ARG A 27 4.33 5.19 5.44
CA ARG A 27 3.73 4.01 6.08
C ARG A 27 2.27 3.92 5.69
N ILE A 28 1.85 2.78 5.11
CA ILE A 28 0.44 2.51 4.84
C ILE A 28 -0.27 2.29 6.18
N VAL A 29 -1.29 3.11 6.45
CA VAL A 29 -2.16 2.97 7.62
C VAL A 29 -3.53 2.51 7.15
N CYS A 30 -3.94 1.33 7.61
CA CYS A 30 -5.25 0.77 7.31
C CYS A 30 -6.21 1.02 8.47
N GLN A 31 -7.40 1.51 8.14
CA GLN A 31 -8.56 1.54 9.02
C GLN A 31 -9.60 0.60 8.41
N ASP A 32 -9.75 -0.56 9.04
CA ASP A 32 -10.48 -1.70 8.48
C ASP A 32 -10.04 -1.99 7.04
N GLN A 33 -10.97 -2.00 6.08
CA GLN A 33 -10.68 -2.28 4.67
C GLN A 33 -10.16 -1.06 3.87
N PHE A 34 -10.05 0.10 4.50
CA PHE A 34 -9.68 1.36 3.84
C PHE A 34 -8.27 1.82 4.24
N GLN A 35 -7.58 2.42 3.29
CA GLN A 35 -6.40 3.23 3.57
C GLN A 35 -6.81 4.68 3.77
N ILE A 36 -6.31 5.33 4.81
CA ILE A 36 -6.58 6.75 5.03
C ILE A 36 -5.47 7.58 4.39
N ILE A 37 -5.82 8.39 3.38
CA ILE A 37 -4.88 9.27 2.67
C ILE A 37 -5.43 10.70 2.75
N ARG A 38 -4.70 11.60 3.43
CA ARG A 38 -5.12 13.00 3.62
C ARG A 38 -6.54 13.16 4.19
N GLY A 39 -6.95 12.22 5.06
CA GLY A 39 -8.28 12.22 5.68
C GLY A 39 -9.37 11.51 4.86
N GLU A 40 -9.08 11.09 3.63
CA GLU A 40 -10.01 10.35 2.79
C GLU A 40 -9.82 8.84 2.92
N ALA A 41 -10.93 8.11 2.99
CA ALA A 41 -10.94 6.66 3.02
C ALA A 41 -10.92 6.09 1.59
N LEU A 42 -9.79 5.49 1.22
CA LEU A 42 -9.59 4.86 -0.08
C LEU A 42 -9.67 3.32 0.06
N PRO A 43 -10.58 2.64 -0.63
CA PRO A 43 -10.58 1.18 -0.65
C PRO A 43 -9.34 0.69 -1.42
N THR A 44 -8.49 -0.10 -0.77
CA THR A 44 -7.30 -0.66 -1.41
C THR A 44 -7.25 -2.18 -1.21
N PRO A 45 -6.73 -2.94 -2.20
CA PRO A 45 -6.53 -4.38 -2.03
C PRO A 45 -5.69 -4.71 -0.80
N TYR A 46 -4.67 -3.88 -0.51
CA TYR A 46 -3.81 -4.06 0.65
C TYR A 46 -4.60 -4.02 1.97
N CYS A 47 -5.36 -2.95 2.23
CA CYS A 47 -6.10 -2.84 3.49
C CYS A 47 -7.28 -3.83 3.55
N ALA A 48 -7.91 -4.13 2.42
CA ALA A 48 -8.93 -5.19 2.33
C ALA A 48 -8.37 -6.57 2.73
N ASP A 49 -7.19 -6.96 2.24
CA ASP A 49 -6.58 -8.25 2.59
C ASP A 49 -6.18 -8.29 4.09
N HIS A 50 -5.66 -7.19 4.63
CA HIS A 50 -5.35 -7.06 6.05
C HIS A 50 -6.60 -7.21 6.91
N TYR A 51 -7.71 -6.59 6.50
CA TYR A 51 -8.98 -6.67 7.21
C TYR A 51 -9.61 -8.06 7.10
N LEU A 52 -9.58 -8.69 5.92
CA LEU A 52 -10.05 -10.05 5.74
C LEU A 52 -9.26 -11.03 6.62
N ALA A 53 -7.94 -10.89 6.72
CA ALA A 53 -7.14 -11.70 7.64
C ALA A 53 -7.51 -11.46 9.11
N LYS A 54 -7.77 -10.20 9.50
CA LYS A 54 -8.23 -9.84 10.86
C LYS A 54 -9.56 -10.52 11.18
N VAL A 55 -10.52 -10.46 10.27
CA VAL A 55 -11.83 -11.09 10.42
C VAL A 55 -11.70 -12.62 10.44
N ALA A 56 -10.95 -13.20 9.51
CA ALA A 56 -10.68 -14.65 9.47
C ALA A 56 -10.08 -15.18 10.79
N ARG A 57 -9.15 -14.43 11.40
CA ARG A 57 -8.61 -14.77 12.72
C ARG A 57 -9.68 -14.75 13.83
N SER A 58 -10.69 -13.89 13.75
CA SER A 58 -11.82 -13.91 14.69
C SER A 58 -12.68 -15.17 14.59
N TYR A 59 -12.61 -15.89 13.46
CA TYR A 59 -13.19 -17.22 13.26
C TYR A 59 -12.22 -18.37 13.59
N GLY A 60 -11.08 -18.09 14.20
CA GLY A 60 -10.08 -19.10 14.59
C GLY A 60 -9.11 -19.51 13.49
N MET A 61 -9.16 -18.90 12.30
CA MET A 61 -8.21 -19.21 11.23
C MET A 61 -6.81 -18.67 11.55
N ARG A 62 -5.77 -19.48 11.35
CA ARG A 62 -4.37 -19.07 11.51
C ARG A 62 -3.82 -18.53 10.20
N ILE A 63 -4.19 -17.29 9.86
CA ILE A 63 -3.85 -16.67 8.57
C ILE A 63 -3.26 -15.26 8.73
N SER A 64 -2.25 -14.94 7.93
CA SER A 64 -1.67 -13.61 7.82
C SER A 64 -2.27 -12.84 6.64
N ALA A 65 -2.08 -11.50 6.63
CA ALA A 65 -2.49 -10.69 5.49
C ALA A 65 -1.72 -11.02 4.21
N GLY A 66 -0.46 -11.46 4.33
CA GLY A 66 0.36 -11.89 3.20
C GLY A 66 -0.20 -13.15 2.56
N ASP A 67 -0.69 -14.10 3.36
CA ASP A 67 -1.30 -15.33 2.85
C ASP A 67 -2.60 -15.04 2.09
N VAL A 68 -3.40 -14.07 2.57
CA VAL A 68 -4.64 -13.64 1.92
C VAL A 68 -4.41 -13.05 0.53
N ARG A 69 -3.22 -12.51 0.26
CA ARG A 69 -2.88 -12.01 -1.08
C ARG A 69 -2.82 -13.13 -2.13
N ASN A 70 -2.64 -14.38 -1.71
CA ASN A 70 -2.80 -15.52 -2.58
C ASN A 70 -4.29 -15.71 -2.94
N PRO A 71 -4.67 -15.67 -4.23
CA PRO A 71 -6.08 -15.78 -4.64
C PRO A 71 -6.78 -17.06 -4.17
N SER A 72 -6.06 -18.19 -4.14
CA SER A 72 -6.61 -19.47 -3.68
C SER A 72 -6.92 -19.45 -2.18
N THR A 73 -6.05 -18.84 -1.38
CA THR A 73 -6.30 -18.62 0.04
C THR A 73 -7.49 -17.70 0.25
N LYS A 74 -7.53 -16.57 -0.48
CA LYS A 74 -8.62 -15.60 -0.39
C LYS A 74 -9.97 -16.24 -0.72
N ARG A 75 -10.02 -17.01 -1.80
CA ARG A 75 -11.21 -17.77 -2.20
C ARG A 75 -11.67 -18.71 -1.09
N ARG A 76 -10.76 -19.55 -0.55
CA ARG A 76 -11.10 -20.49 0.53
C ARG A 76 -11.68 -19.78 1.76
N ILE A 77 -11.14 -18.62 2.14
CA ILE A 77 -11.67 -17.84 3.26
C ILE A 77 -13.07 -17.32 2.92
N CYS A 78 -13.25 -16.74 1.74
CA CYS A 78 -14.53 -16.20 1.31
C CYS A 78 -15.62 -17.27 1.11
N GLU A 79 -15.26 -18.48 0.69
CA GLU A 79 -16.17 -19.63 0.65
C GLU A 79 -16.67 -20.02 2.05
N PHE A 80 -15.83 -19.88 3.08
CA PHE A 80 -16.16 -20.28 4.45
C PHE A 80 -16.88 -19.20 5.26
N ILE A 81 -16.41 -17.95 5.21
CA ILE A 81 -16.93 -16.83 6.02
C ILE A 81 -17.42 -15.63 5.20
N GLY A 82 -17.51 -15.73 3.87
CA GLY A 82 -17.88 -14.59 3.02
C GLY A 82 -19.28 -14.01 3.28
N ASN A 83 -20.10 -14.69 4.09
CA ASN A 83 -21.38 -14.24 4.63
C ASN A 83 -21.31 -13.21 5.75
N ASP A 84 -20.14 -13.00 6.35
CA ASP A 84 -19.94 -11.96 7.34
C ASP A 84 -20.07 -10.58 6.70
N THR A 85 -20.98 -9.75 7.25
CA THR A 85 -21.29 -8.41 6.73
C THR A 85 -20.07 -7.49 6.68
N ARG A 86 -19.08 -7.70 7.56
CA ARG A 86 -17.83 -6.93 7.60
C ARG A 86 -17.01 -7.09 6.33
N ILE A 87 -17.02 -8.29 5.74
CA ILE A 87 -16.19 -8.66 4.59
C ILE A 87 -17.02 -8.95 3.33
N TYR A 88 -18.30 -8.66 3.37
CA TYR A 88 -19.24 -8.92 2.28
C TYR A 88 -18.76 -8.32 0.96
N SER A 89 -18.32 -7.06 0.97
CA SER A 89 -17.79 -6.36 -0.21
C SER A 89 -16.44 -6.91 -0.69
N ILE A 90 -15.64 -7.51 0.19
CA ILE A 90 -14.33 -8.09 -0.15
C ILE A 90 -14.52 -9.46 -0.81
N CYS A 91 -15.56 -10.20 -0.40
CA CYS A 91 -15.82 -11.56 -0.84
C CYS A 91 -16.89 -11.68 -1.94
N SER A 92 -17.47 -10.58 -2.41
CA SER A 92 -18.58 -10.59 -3.38
C SER A 92 -18.29 -11.40 -4.65
N GLY A 93 -17.05 -11.38 -5.16
CA GLY A 93 -16.64 -12.15 -6.36
C GLY A 93 -16.33 -13.63 -6.12
N TRP A 94 -16.39 -14.11 -4.88
CA TRP A 94 -16.02 -15.49 -4.49
C TRP A 94 -17.17 -16.26 -3.83
N ARG A 95 -18.34 -15.64 -3.68
CA ARG A 95 -19.49 -16.25 -3.01
C ARG A 95 -20.29 -17.11 -3.98
N PRO A 96 -20.84 -18.26 -3.52
CA PRO A 96 -21.67 -19.12 -4.36
C PRO A 96 -22.97 -18.45 -4.84
N GLU A 97 -23.49 -17.46 -4.11
CA GLU A 97 -24.71 -16.71 -4.44
C GLU A 97 -24.47 -15.44 -5.26
N GLY A 98 -23.20 -15.03 -5.41
CA GLY A 98 -22.81 -13.87 -6.21
C GLY A 98 -22.24 -14.34 -7.55
N GLY A 99 -23.09 -14.39 -8.57
CA GLY A 99 -22.71 -14.78 -9.94
C GLY A 99 -21.36 -14.19 -10.34
N GLY A 100 -20.43 -15.09 -10.68
CA GLY A 100 -19.02 -14.82 -10.79
C GLY A 100 -18.66 -13.70 -11.76
N ASP A 101 -17.84 -12.77 -11.29
CA ASP A 101 -16.89 -12.08 -12.16
C ASP A 101 -15.56 -12.82 -12.11
N SER A 102 -15.41 -13.81 -12.99
CA SER A 102 -14.16 -14.56 -13.20
C SER A 102 -13.07 -13.74 -13.92
N ARG A 103 -13.14 -12.39 -13.93
CA ARG A 103 -12.22 -11.50 -14.67
C ARG A 103 -11.44 -10.51 -13.77
N ARG A 104 -11.06 -10.90 -12.56
CA ARG A 104 -10.04 -10.16 -11.76
C ARG A 104 -9.05 -11.07 -11.07
#